data_AF-A0A0A7CML6-F1
#
_entry.id   AF-A0A0A7CML6-F1
#
_cell.length_a   1.000
_cell.length_b   1.000
_cell.length_c   1.000
_cell.angle_alpha   90.00
_cell.angle_beta   90.00
_cell.angle_gamma   90.00
#
_symmetry.space_group_name_H-M   'P 1'
#
loop_
_entity.id
_entity.type
_entity.pdbx_description
1 polymer ?
#
loop_
_entity_poly.entity_id
_entity_poly.type
_entity_poly.pdbx_seq_one_letter_code
_entity_poly.pdbx_strand_id
1 'polypeptide(L)'
;MQLLTFLAAFFAYTASAQLIIIDERITLILELQLWEATFGAIAAINGLYPPIQGLSDNDALDLKLQRLNASKIRVALLAKDNPDATFSIQTQFALLSPQEFKAYVQKSFGKTKQPSRVLKVQTDEALNPTLPTSSVDWTTSKCMPAVKDQG
;
A
#
# COMPACT_ATOMS: atom_id res chain seq x y z
N MET A 1 17.19 15.76 -40.34
CA MET A 1 16.67 14.61 -39.58
C MET A 1 17.65 14.30 -38.46
N GLN A 2 17.44 14.84 -37.26
CA GLN A 2 18.26 14.53 -36.08
C GLN A 2 17.49 13.55 -35.21
N LEU A 3 17.97 12.32 -35.15
CA LEU A 3 17.45 11.25 -34.30
C LEU A 3 17.84 11.58 -32.85
N LEU A 4 16.86 11.91 -32.01
CA LEU A 4 17.04 12.01 -30.55
C LEU A 4 16.88 10.62 -29.94
N THR A 5 18.00 10.02 -29.57
CA THR A 5 18.08 8.77 -28.80
C THR A 5 17.62 9.02 -27.37
N PHE A 6 16.49 8.43 -26.96
CA PHE A 6 16.06 8.40 -25.57
C PHE A 6 16.86 7.34 -24.80
N LEU A 7 17.67 7.78 -23.84
CA LEU A 7 18.38 6.90 -22.91
C LEU A 7 17.38 6.48 -21.80
N ALA A 8 16.84 5.28 -21.90
CA ALA A 8 16.02 4.70 -20.83
C ALA A 8 16.94 4.20 -19.70
N ALA A 9 17.01 4.93 -18.60
CA ALA A 9 17.67 4.48 -17.38
C ALA A 9 16.81 3.40 -16.71
N PHE A 10 17.13 2.13 -16.95
CA PHE A 10 16.62 1.03 -16.13
C PHE A 10 17.31 1.07 -14.76
N PHE A 11 16.60 1.50 -13.73
CA PHE A 11 17.02 1.26 -12.35
C PHE A 11 16.90 -0.24 -12.07
N ALA A 12 18.00 -0.97 -12.23
CA ALA A 12 18.11 -2.33 -11.73
C ALA A 12 18.08 -2.28 -10.20
N TYR A 13 16.95 -2.62 -9.60
CA TYR A 13 16.85 -2.80 -8.16
C TYR A 13 17.22 -4.24 -7.82
N THR A 14 18.32 -4.43 -7.11
CA THR A 14 18.72 -5.73 -6.59
C THR A 14 17.73 -6.16 -5.52
N ALA A 15 16.85 -7.09 -5.84
CA ALA A 15 16.13 -7.85 -4.83
C ALA A 15 17.18 -8.62 -4.01
N SER A 16 17.47 -8.15 -2.81
CA SER A 16 18.33 -8.89 -1.88
C SER A 16 17.53 -10.13 -1.48
N ALA A 17 17.92 -11.30 -1.98
CA ALA A 17 17.35 -12.57 -1.52
C ALA A 17 17.80 -12.77 -0.07
N GLN A 18 16.95 -12.37 0.87
CA GLN A 18 17.18 -12.66 2.28
C GLN A 18 16.95 -14.16 2.49
N LEU A 19 17.99 -14.85 2.95
CA LEU A 19 17.89 -16.26 3.31
C LEU A 19 16.98 -16.38 4.53
N ILE A 20 15.86 -17.09 4.38
CA ILE A 20 14.95 -17.43 5.47
C ILE A 20 15.49 -18.70 6.14
N ILE A 21 15.78 -18.65 7.43
CA ILE A 21 16.26 -19.81 8.20
C ILE A 21 15.07 -20.76 8.47
N ILE A 22 15.33 -22.07 8.69
CA ILE A 22 14.27 -23.10 8.81
C ILE A 22 13.20 -22.76 9.85
N ASP A 23 13.60 -22.37 11.07
CA ASP A 23 12.65 -22.03 12.15
C ASP A 23 11.80 -20.81 11.79
N GLU A 24 12.42 -19.81 11.15
CA GLU A 24 11.75 -18.61 10.63
C GLU A 24 10.73 -18.96 9.55
N ARG A 25 11.03 -19.96 8.70
CA ARG A 25 10.12 -20.43 7.65
C ARG A 25 8.83 -21.01 8.24
N ILE A 26 8.91 -21.80 9.30
CA ILE A 26 7.72 -22.40 9.95
C ILE A 26 6.83 -21.29 10.50
N THR A 27 7.40 -20.31 11.21
CA THR A 27 6.65 -19.17 11.71
C THR A 27 6.01 -18.36 10.58
N LEU A 28 6.74 -18.07 9.51
CA LEU A 28 6.21 -17.33 8.36
C LEU A 28 5.07 -18.07 7.65
N ILE A 29 5.08 -19.41 7.61
CA ILE A 29 3.96 -20.19 7.07
C ILE A 29 2.70 -20.00 7.91
N LEU A 30 2.81 -20.05 9.25
CA LEU A 30 1.67 -19.83 10.13
C LEU A 30 1.12 -18.40 10.02
N GLU A 31 2.02 -17.41 9.95
CA GLU A 31 1.64 -16.01 9.75
C GLU A 31 0.98 -15.80 8.38
N LEU A 32 1.49 -16.44 7.32
CA LEU A 32 0.89 -16.40 5.98
C LEU A 32 -0.49 -17.04 5.97
N GLN A 33 -0.69 -18.18 6.63
CA GLN A 33 -2.00 -18.83 6.74
C GLN A 33 -3.01 -17.94 7.46
N LEU A 34 -2.61 -17.30 8.57
CA LEU A 34 -3.47 -16.35 9.28
C LEU A 34 -3.82 -15.13 8.40
N TRP A 35 -2.84 -14.63 7.65
CA TRP A 35 -3.05 -13.55 6.70
C TRP A 35 -4.02 -13.95 5.59
N GLU A 36 -3.85 -15.12 4.98
CA GLU A 36 -4.73 -15.64 3.91
C GLU A 36 -6.15 -15.91 4.42
N ALA A 37 -6.29 -16.40 5.65
CA ALA A 37 -7.60 -16.58 6.30
C ALA A 37 -8.33 -15.24 6.51
N THR A 38 -7.60 -14.15 6.76
CA THR A 38 -8.18 -12.83 7.05
C THR A 38 -8.41 -12.01 5.78
N PHE A 39 -7.45 -12.01 4.85
CA PHE A 39 -7.40 -11.11 3.71
C PHE A 39 -7.40 -11.82 2.36
N GLY A 40 -7.24 -13.15 2.31
CA GLY A 40 -7.00 -13.87 1.07
C GLY A 40 -8.11 -13.71 0.03
N ALA A 41 -9.38 -13.63 0.47
CA ALA A 41 -10.51 -13.37 -0.42
C ALA A 41 -10.45 -11.95 -1.03
N ILE A 42 -10.19 -10.93 -0.21
CA ILE A 42 -10.07 -9.54 -0.66
C ILE A 42 -8.84 -9.40 -1.56
N ALA A 43 -7.72 -10.03 -1.19
CA ALA A 43 -6.50 -10.04 -1.97
C ALA A 43 -6.67 -10.69 -3.34
N ALA A 44 -7.47 -11.75 -3.45
CA ALA A 44 -7.78 -12.37 -4.73
C ALA A 44 -8.61 -11.43 -5.63
N ILE A 45 -9.62 -10.76 -5.07
CA ILE A 45 -10.51 -9.85 -5.81
C ILE A 45 -9.75 -8.60 -6.29
N ASN A 46 -8.93 -8.02 -5.42
CA ASN A 46 -8.26 -6.74 -5.64
C ASN A 46 -6.85 -6.89 -6.24
N GLY A 47 -6.39 -8.12 -6.50
CA GLY A 47 -5.07 -8.39 -7.08
C GLY A 47 -3.91 -8.03 -6.14
N LEU A 48 -4.05 -8.32 -4.84
CA LEU A 48 -3.07 -8.01 -3.79
C LEU A 48 -2.08 -9.15 -3.52
N TYR A 49 -2.11 -10.21 -4.32
CA TYR A 49 -1.08 -11.24 -4.32
C TYR A 49 0.13 -10.83 -5.15
N PRO A 50 1.34 -11.29 -4.81
CA PRO A 50 2.50 -11.14 -5.67
C PRO A 50 2.30 -11.88 -7.01
N PRO A 51 3.14 -11.60 -8.04
CA PRO A 51 3.02 -12.22 -9.36
C PRO A 51 3.38 -13.71 -9.31
N ILE A 52 2.39 -14.54 -8.97
CA ILE A 52 2.51 -15.99 -8.81
C ILE A 52 2.03 -16.78 -10.04
N GLN A 53 1.51 -16.09 -11.06
CA GLN A 53 1.00 -16.75 -12.26
C GLN A 53 2.15 -17.44 -13.02
N GLY A 54 1.99 -18.73 -13.31
CA GLY A 54 2.99 -19.54 -14.01
C GLY A 54 4.10 -20.09 -13.12
N LEU A 55 4.08 -19.82 -11.81
CA LEU A 55 4.96 -20.45 -10.84
C LEU A 55 4.42 -21.83 -10.41
N SER A 56 5.30 -22.72 -9.97
CA SER A 56 4.88 -23.92 -9.26
C SER A 56 4.29 -23.55 -7.88
N ASP A 57 3.53 -24.45 -7.26
CA ASP A 57 2.96 -24.19 -5.92
C ASP A 57 4.05 -23.89 -4.88
N ASN A 58 5.20 -24.56 -4.99
CA ASN A 58 6.34 -24.33 -4.11
C ASN A 58 6.98 -22.96 -4.35
N ASP A 59 7.20 -22.58 -5.61
CA ASP A 59 7.78 -21.27 -5.95
C ASP A 59 6.83 -20.12 -5.57
N ALA A 60 5.52 -20.32 -5.75
CA ALA A 60 4.49 -19.37 -5.34
C ALA A 60 4.46 -19.19 -3.81
N LEU A 61 4.55 -20.30 -3.07
CA LEU A 61 4.66 -20.27 -1.60
C LEU A 61 5.93 -19.52 -1.17
N ASP A 62 7.08 -19.87 -1.73
CA ASP A 62 8.35 -19.24 -1.37
C ASP A 62 8.34 -17.73 -1.68
N LEU A 63 7.75 -17.30 -2.80
CA LEU A 63 7.57 -15.88 -3.11
C LEU A 63 6.67 -15.18 -2.07
N LYS A 64 5.56 -15.79 -1.65
CA LYS A 64 4.69 -15.22 -0.61
C LYS A 64 5.43 -15.09 0.73
N LEU A 65 6.20 -16.11 1.14
CA LEU A 65 6.99 -16.08 2.36
C LEU A 65 8.08 -15.00 2.32
N GLN A 66 8.77 -14.86 1.18
CA GLN A 66 9.75 -13.79 0.97
C GLN A 66 9.10 -12.40 1.08
N ARG A 67 7.94 -12.18 0.48
CA ARG A 67 7.20 -10.92 0.57
C ARG A 67 6.78 -10.60 2.01
N LEU A 68 6.23 -11.59 2.70
CA LEU A 68 5.80 -11.43 4.09
C LEU A 68 6.98 -11.10 5.02
N ASN A 69 8.12 -11.79 4.85
CA ASN A 69 9.31 -11.52 5.65
C ASN A 69 9.87 -10.12 5.39
N ALA A 70 9.95 -9.69 4.12
CA ALA A 70 10.38 -8.35 3.76
C ALA A 70 9.51 -7.27 4.43
N SER A 71 8.19 -7.47 4.45
CA SER A 71 7.25 -6.59 5.15
C SER A 71 7.47 -6.59 6.67
N LYS A 72 7.72 -7.76 7.28
CA LYS A 72 7.99 -7.89 8.72
C LYS A 72 9.25 -7.13 9.14
N ILE A 73 10.33 -7.26 8.37
CA ILE A 73 11.58 -6.53 8.58
C ILE A 73 11.34 -5.02 8.44
N ARG A 74 10.57 -4.60 7.43
CA ARG A 74 10.27 -3.17 7.22
C ARG A 74 9.42 -2.60 8.36
N VAL A 75 8.43 -3.34 8.84
CA VAL A 75 7.59 -2.97 9.99
C VAL A 75 8.44 -2.78 11.25
N ALA A 76 9.37 -3.70 11.53
CA ALA A 76 10.25 -3.59 12.68
C ALA A 76 11.14 -2.33 12.63
N LEU A 77 11.67 -2.00 11.45
CA LEU A 77 12.45 -0.77 11.25
C LEU A 77 11.58 0.48 11.45
N LEU A 78 10.38 0.52 10.87
CA LEU A 78 9.47 1.66 10.98
C LEU A 78 9.01 1.90 12.42
N ALA A 79 8.72 0.83 13.17
CA ALA A 79 8.32 0.92 14.57
C ALA A 79 9.44 1.50 15.45
N LYS A 80 10.71 1.17 15.15
CA LYS A 80 11.86 1.76 15.84
C LYS A 80 11.98 3.26 15.58
N ASP A 81 11.74 3.67 14.34
CA ASP A 81 11.91 5.06 13.91
C ASP A 81 10.70 5.94 14.27
N ASN A 82 9.53 5.35 14.56
CA ASN A 82 8.27 6.06 14.80
C ASN A 82 7.57 5.48 16.05
N PRO A 83 8.04 5.81 17.27
CA PRO A 83 7.56 5.19 18.51
C PRO A 83 6.10 5.51 18.85
N ASP A 84 5.56 6.61 18.34
CA ASP A 84 4.17 7.01 18.55
C ASP A 84 3.19 6.33 17.57
N ALA A 85 3.68 5.47 16.68
CA ALA A 85 2.88 4.78 15.67
C ALA A 85 3.01 3.25 15.80
N THR A 86 1.87 2.57 15.65
CA THR A 86 1.81 1.10 15.63
C THR A 86 1.81 0.59 14.20
N PHE A 87 2.76 -0.28 13.87
CA PHE A 87 2.86 -0.93 12.57
C PHE A 87 2.54 -2.41 12.69
N SER A 88 1.93 -2.99 11.66
CA SER A 88 1.56 -4.40 11.64
C SER A 88 1.67 -4.96 10.23
N ILE A 89 2.05 -6.24 10.13
CA ILE A 89 1.96 -7.01 8.89
C ILE A 89 0.53 -7.53 8.64
N GLN A 90 -0.37 -7.44 9.61
CA GLN A 90 -1.75 -7.90 9.47
C GLN A 90 -2.60 -6.86 8.73
N THR A 91 -2.25 -6.59 7.48
CA THR A 91 -2.97 -5.70 6.56
C THR A 91 -3.13 -6.39 5.21
N GLN A 92 -4.17 -6.03 4.44
CA GLN A 92 -4.40 -6.61 3.11
C GLN A 92 -3.27 -6.38 2.09
N PHE A 93 -2.32 -5.48 2.38
CA PHE A 93 -1.21 -5.11 1.50
C PHE A 93 0.12 -5.78 1.87
N ALA A 94 0.14 -6.65 2.87
CA ALA A 94 1.37 -7.20 3.44
C ALA A 94 2.27 -7.95 2.44
N LEU A 95 1.70 -8.50 1.38
CA LEU A 95 2.44 -9.24 0.36
C LEU A 95 2.89 -8.39 -0.83
N LEU A 96 2.52 -7.11 -0.86
CA LEU A 96 2.92 -6.20 -1.93
C LEU A 96 4.28 -5.57 -1.64
N SER A 97 5.10 -5.49 -2.68
CA SER A 97 6.25 -4.60 -2.70
C SER A 97 5.81 -3.13 -2.73
N PRO A 98 6.70 -2.18 -2.37
CA PRO A 98 6.40 -0.75 -2.46
C PRO A 98 5.96 -0.30 -3.86
N GLN A 99 6.48 -0.94 -4.92
CA GLN A 99 6.15 -0.61 -6.31
C GLN A 99 4.74 -1.09 -6.69
N GLU A 100 4.41 -2.33 -6.31
CA GLU A 100 3.08 -2.90 -6.52
C GLU A 100 2.03 -2.12 -5.70
N PHE A 101 2.34 -1.80 -4.43
CA PHE A 101 1.46 -0.96 -3.61
C PHE A 101 1.27 0.44 -4.19
N LYS A 102 2.36 1.07 -4.66
CA LYS A 102 2.28 2.37 -5.35
C LYS A 102 1.40 2.29 -6.58
N ALA A 103 1.57 1.27 -7.43
CA ALA A 103 0.74 1.08 -8.62
C ALA A 103 -0.74 0.89 -8.26
N TYR A 104 -1.02 0.16 -7.18
CA TYR A 104 -2.37 -0.05 -6.66
C TYR A 104 -3.03 1.26 -6.21
N VAL A 105 -2.36 2.07 -5.38
CA VAL A 105 -2.95 3.31 -4.83
C VAL A 105 -2.99 4.46 -5.83
N GLN A 106 -2.12 4.45 -6.85
CA GLN A 106 -2.01 5.54 -7.82
C GLN A 106 -3.03 5.49 -8.98
N LYS A 107 -3.89 4.47 -9.06
CA LYS A 107 -4.91 4.33 -10.13
C LYS A 107 -5.74 5.61 -10.36
N SER A 108 -6.00 6.39 -9.30
CA SER A 108 -6.78 7.65 -9.38
C SER A 108 -5.96 8.88 -9.76
N PHE A 109 -4.62 8.82 -9.64
CA PHE A 109 -3.70 9.93 -9.87
C PHE A 109 -3.07 9.83 -11.27
N GLY A 110 -3.75 10.37 -12.29
CA GLY A 110 -3.22 10.27 -13.66
C GLY A 110 -4.04 10.92 -14.77
N LYS A 111 -5.13 11.65 -14.46
CA LYS A 111 -5.87 12.38 -15.50
C LYS A 111 -5.07 13.63 -15.91
N THR A 112 -4.27 13.49 -16.95
CA THR A 112 -3.40 14.48 -17.63
C THR A 112 -4.13 15.69 -18.22
N LYS A 113 -5.39 15.90 -17.88
CA LYS A 113 -6.11 17.15 -18.10
C LYS A 113 -6.97 17.37 -16.87
N GLN A 114 -6.37 17.84 -15.79
CA GLN A 114 -7.17 18.55 -14.79
C GLN A 114 -7.76 19.74 -15.54
N PRO A 115 -9.08 19.80 -15.79
CA PRO A 115 -9.66 21.01 -16.33
C PRO A 115 -9.26 22.13 -15.39
N SER A 116 -8.95 23.32 -15.92
CA SER A 116 -8.82 24.53 -15.12
C SER A 116 -9.97 24.54 -14.13
N ARG A 117 -9.69 24.31 -12.84
CA ARG A 117 -10.69 24.34 -11.79
C ARG A 117 -11.07 25.80 -11.58
N VAL A 118 -11.95 26.29 -12.45
CA VAL A 118 -12.59 27.58 -12.27
C VAL A 118 -13.75 27.34 -11.31
N LEU A 119 -13.66 27.91 -10.11
CA LEU A 119 -14.79 27.93 -9.19
C LEU A 119 -15.96 28.62 -9.91
N LYS A 120 -17.14 27.99 -9.94
CA LYS A 120 -18.33 28.56 -10.58
C LYS A 120 -18.82 29.82 -9.85
N VAL A 121 -18.44 29.95 -8.57
CA VAL A 121 -18.72 31.08 -7.69
C VAL A 121 -17.51 31.25 -6.78
N GLN A 122 -16.94 32.44 -6.73
CA GLN A 122 -15.90 32.84 -5.79
C GLN A 122 -16.60 33.65 -4.69
N THR A 123 -17.32 32.98 -3.81
CA THR A 123 -17.87 33.60 -2.61
C THR A 123 -16.75 33.62 -1.58
N ASP A 124 -16.14 34.78 -1.40
CA ASP A 124 -15.36 35.08 -0.21
C ASP A 124 -16.35 35.24 0.96
N GLU A 125 -16.96 34.14 1.40
CA GLU A 125 -17.71 34.12 2.64
C GLU A 125 -16.73 34.43 3.76
N ALA A 126 -16.90 35.60 4.37
CA ALA A 126 -16.11 36.03 5.51
C ALA A 126 -16.22 34.95 6.60
N LEU A 127 -15.12 34.21 6.81
CA LEU A 127 -15.01 33.24 7.88
C LEU A 127 -15.16 34.01 9.20
N ASN A 128 -16.29 33.86 9.89
CA ASN A 128 -16.39 34.29 11.27
C ASN A 128 -15.41 33.39 12.07
N PRO A 129 -14.29 33.92 12.58
CA PRO A 129 -13.16 33.13 13.03
C PRO A 129 -13.36 32.68 14.49
N THR A 130 -14.57 32.29 14.87
CA THR A 130 -14.77 31.58 16.13
C THR A 130 -14.26 30.16 15.91
N LEU A 131 -12.94 30.03 15.96
CA LEU A 131 -12.26 28.75 15.89
C LEU A 131 -12.81 27.89 17.02
N PRO A 132 -13.22 26.64 16.74
CA PRO A 132 -13.65 25.72 17.78
C PRO A 132 -12.52 25.60 18.82
N THR A 133 -12.86 25.78 20.09
CA THR A 133 -11.92 25.74 21.21
C THR A 133 -11.46 24.31 21.55
N SER A 134 -12.00 23.31 20.85
CA SER A 134 -11.73 21.89 21.00
C SER A 134 -11.54 21.22 19.65
N SER A 135 -10.95 20.02 19.66
CA SER A 135 -10.80 19.18 18.47
C SER A 135 -12.16 18.89 17.84
N VAL A 136 -12.27 19.07 16.53
CA VAL A 136 -13.46 18.74 15.76
C VAL A 136 -13.25 17.40 15.06
N ASP A 137 -14.08 16.41 15.39
CA ASP A 137 -14.10 15.10 14.73
C ASP A 137 -15.41 14.90 13.96
N TRP A 138 -15.33 15.05 12.64
CA TRP A 138 -16.47 14.86 11.73
C TRP A 138 -16.96 13.42 11.64
N THR A 139 -16.19 12.42 12.09
CA THR A 139 -16.64 11.02 12.11
C THR A 139 -17.77 10.80 13.11
N THR A 140 -17.90 11.67 14.12
CA THR A 140 -19.01 11.66 15.09
C THR A 140 -20.29 12.30 14.55
N SER A 141 -20.21 12.99 13.40
CA SER A 141 -21.32 13.69 12.78
C SER A 141 -22.00 12.83 11.71
N LYS A 142 -23.17 13.29 11.22
CA LYS A 142 -23.84 12.67 10.06
C LYS A 142 -23.16 13.00 8.72
N CYS A 143 -22.10 13.81 8.72
CA CYS A 143 -21.42 14.29 7.52
C CYS A 143 -20.34 13.34 6.99
N MET A 144 -19.99 12.29 7.74
CA MET A 144 -18.98 11.30 7.32
C MET A 144 -19.63 9.92 7.10
N PRO A 145 -19.74 9.44 5.85
CA PRO A 145 -20.20 8.07 5.59
C PRO A 145 -19.12 7.05 6.00
N ALA A 146 -19.50 5.76 6.04
CA ALA A 146 -18.55 4.68 6.27
C ALA A 146 -17.42 4.67 5.23
N VAL A 147 -16.22 4.28 5.67
CA VAL A 147 -15.04 4.15 4.81
C VAL A 147 -15.34 3.18 3.68
N LYS A 148 -14.97 3.56 2.45
CA LYS A 148 -15.12 2.75 1.26
C LYS A 148 -13.78 2.20 0.81
N ASP A 149 -13.81 1.05 0.14
CA ASP A 149 -12.66 0.54 -0.61
C ASP A 149 -12.62 1.20 -2.00
N GLN A 150 -11.44 1.68 -2.40
CA GLN A 150 -11.22 2.37 -3.68
C GLN A 150 -10.75 1.42 -4.81
N GLY A 151 -10.59 0.12 -4.52
CA GLY A 151 -10.40 -0.94 -5.52
C GLY A 151 -9.01 -1.53 -5.59
#